data_AF-A0A8D1ZU62-F1
#
_entry.id   AF-A0A8D1ZU62-F1
#
_cell.length_a   1.000
_cell.length_b   1.000
_cell.length_c   1.000
_cell.angle_alpha   90.00
_cell.angle_beta   90.00
_cell.angle_gamma   90.00
#
_symmetry.space_group_name_H-M   'P 1'
#
loop_
_entity.id
_entity.type
_entity.pdbx_description
1 polymer ?
#
loop_
_entity_poly.entity_id
_entity_poly.type
_entity_poly.pdbx_seq_one_letter_code
_entity_poly.pdbx_strand_id
1 'polypeptide(L)'
;MDNLQETLTKEIQDIKLKQEEMQNTITEIKNSLEAANSRIQEAEERISEVEDRLVEIKDAEQKREKRLKKNEESLRELWDNVKCTNIRIIGVPEGEEREKGTERIFQEKMAENFPNMGKEPLTQIQEAQQVPYKINPRRNTLRHILLKLTKIKDKEKILKAAREKKQVTYKGTPIRLSADFSAETLQSRREWHDILNVMKGKNLQPRLPYPARLSFRFEGEIKTFTDKQKLREFSNTKPALQQILKDLLEAGKKRQQQETKIPQMTRLTSKGIYTVKIRNHPCTIIPPKSEIMRRGGYKCRTPEMNLRLREQQLKTISYTYRLLHQNFRITANQKSTIDTQ
;
A
#
# COMPACT_ATOMS: atom_id res chain seq x y z
N MET A 1 -83.80 -12.98 -50.15
CA MET A 1 -83.61 -13.12 -48.71
C MET A 1 -82.64 -14.25 -48.39
N ASP A 2 -82.74 -15.37 -49.11
CA ASP A 2 -82.00 -16.61 -48.83
C ASP A 2 -80.47 -16.48 -48.92
N ASN A 3 -79.93 -15.74 -49.89
CA ASN A 3 -78.48 -15.53 -50.05
C ASN A 3 -77.84 -14.76 -48.86
N LEU A 4 -78.60 -13.83 -48.25
CA LEU A 4 -78.19 -13.08 -47.06
C LEU A 4 -78.17 -13.94 -45.79
N GLN A 5 -79.11 -14.88 -45.67
CA GLN A 5 -79.18 -15.81 -44.54
C GLN A 5 -78.01 -16.82 -44.57
N GLU A 6 -77.63 -17.26 -45.76
CA GLU A 6 -76.50 -18.18 -45.98
C GLU A 6 -75.14 -17.51 -45.72
N THR A 7 -74.99 -16.22 -46.03
CA THR A 7 -73.77 -15.46 -45.70
C THR A 7 -73.63 -15.24 -44.20
N LEU A 8 -74.70 -14.81 -43.53
CA LEU A 8 -74.73 -14.59 -42.08
C LEU A 8 -74.39 -15.87 -41.29
N THR A 9 -74.90 -17.02 -41.73
CA THR A 9 -74.62 -18.31 -41.06
C THR A 9 -73.17 -18.72 -41.20
N LYS A 10 -72.54 -18.55 -42.37
CA LYS A 10 -71.10 -18.77 -42.56
C LYS A 10 -70.25 -17.86 -41.68
N GLU A 11 -70.56 -16.57 -41.60
CA GLU A 11 -69.84 -15.62 -40.75
C GLU A 11 -69.92 -15.97 -39.26
N ILE A 12 -71.10 -16.39 -38.77
CA ILE A 12 -71.27 -16.83 -37.37
C ILE A 12 -70.43 -18.07 -37.08
N GLN A 13 -70.31 -18.99 -38.03
CA GLN A 13 -69.54 -20.22 -37.88
C GLN A 13 -68.03 -19.93 -37.84
N ASP A 14 -67.55 -19.02 -38.68
CA ASP A 14 -66.17 -18.50 -38.65
C ASP A 14 -65.84 -17.77 -37.34
N ILE A 15 -66.78 -16.97 -36.82
CA ILE A 15 -66.60 -16.29 -35.52
C ILE A 15 -66.50 -17.31 -34.38
N LYS A 16 -67.33 -18.37 -34.39
CA LYS A 16 -67.26 -19.43 -33.38
C LYS A 16 -65.92 -20.16 -33.40
N LEU A 17 -65.41 -20.50 -34.59
CA LEU A 17 -64.08 -21.12 -34.73
C LEU A 17 -62.98 -20.23 -34.18
N LYS A 18 -62.96 -18.94 -34.55
CA LYS A 18 -62.00 -17.96 -34.01
C LYS A 18 -62.13 -17.78 -32.49
N GLN A 19 -63.35 -17.86 -31.96
CA GLN A 19 -63.59 -17.77 -30.53
C GLN A 19 -63.02 -18.99 -29.78
N GLU A 20 -63.14 -20.19 -30.35
CA GLU A 20 -62.58 -21.42 -29.77
C GLU A 20 -61.04 -21.43 -29.81
N GLU A 21 -60.44 -21.01 -30.92
CA GLU A 21 -58.99 -20.79 -31.03
C GLU A 21 -58.49 -19.78 -29.98
N MET A 22 -59.21 -18.67 -29.80
CA MET A 22 -58.87 -17.66 -28.78
C MET A 22 -58.97 -18.24 -27.36
N GLN A 23 -59.98 -19.06 -27.05
CA GLN A 23 -60.10 -19.70 -25.73
C GLN A 23 -58.95 -20.67 -25.44
N ASN A 24 -58.51 -21.43 -26.45
CA ASN A 24 -57.35 -22.32 -26.32
C ASN A 24 -56.08 -21.52 -26.02
N THR A 25 -55.81 -20.44 -26.78
CA THR A 25 -54.64 -19.58 -26.53
C THR A 25 -54.67 -18.90 -25.16
N ILE A 26 -55.83 -18.43 -24.70
CA ILE A 26 -55.97 -17.85 -23.35
C ILE A 26 -55.63 -18.88 -22.27
N THR A 27 -56.06 -20.13 -22.46
CA THR A 27 -55.80 -21.22 -21.51
C THR A 27 -54.30 -21.55 -21.46
N GLU A 28 -53.64 -21.61 -22.62
CA GLU A 28 -52.18 -21.79 -22.69
C GLU A 28 -51.40 -20.64 -22.03
N ILE A 29 -51.83 -19.39 -22.24
CA ILE A 29 -51.25 -18.21 -21.59
C ILE A 29 -51.41 -18.29 -20.08
N LYS A 30 -52.61 -18.66 -19.59
CA LYS A 30 -52.89 -18.78 -18.16
C LYS A 30 -51.98 -19.82 -17.51
N ASN A 31 -51.84 -21.00 -18.12
CA ASN A 31 -50.97 -22.06 -17.61
C ASN A 31 -49.49 -21.61 -17.59
N SER A 32 -49.06 -20.91 -18.63
CA SER A 32 -47.71 -20.35 -18.70
C SER A 32 -47.45 -19.27 -17.64
N LEU A 33 -48.46 -18.45 -17.33
CA LEU A 33 -48.39 -17.42 -16.30
C LEU A 33 -48.31 -18.03 -14.89
N GLU A 34 -49.11 -19.06 -14.61
CA GLU A 34 -49.05 -19.80 -13.34
C GLU A 34 -47.67 -20.45 -13.14
N ALA A 35 -47.12 -21.06 -14.19
CA ALA A 35 -45.75 -21.62 -14.17
C ALA A 35 -44.66 -20.54 -14.01
N ALA A 36 -44.86 -19.34 -14.54
CA ALA A 36 -43.94 -18.22 -14.31
C ALA A 36 -44.01 -17.71 -12.87
N ASN A 37 -45.21 -17.60 -12.30
CA ASN A 37 -45.40 -17.13 -10.93
C ASN A 37 -44.77 -18.06 -9.89
N SER A 38 -44.91 -19.38 -10.05
CA SER A 38 -44.28 -20.34 -9.14
C SER A 38 -42.75 -20.23 -9.16
N ARG A 39 -42.16 -20.04 -10.36
CA ARG A 39 -40.72 -19.79 -10.52
C ARG A 39 -40.26 -18.47 -9.91
N ILE A 40 -41.08 -17.42 -9.98
CA ILE A 40 -40.79 -16.12 -9.36
C ILE A 40 -40.77 -16.26 -7.85
N GLN A 41 -41.79 -16.90 -7.26
CA GLN A 41 -41.85 -17.12 -5.81
C GLN A 41 -40.66 -17.94 -5.31
N GLU A 42 -40.27 -19.01 -6.02
CA GLU A 42 -39.06 -19.77 -5.70
C GLU A 42 -37.79 -18.89 -5.77
N ALA A 43 -37.70 -18.01 -6.76
CA ALA A 43 -36.57 -17.09 -6.87
C ALA A 43 -36.55 -16.05 -5.74
N GLU A 44 -37.70 -15.54 -5.31
CA GLU A 44 -37.82 -14.59 -4.19
C GLU A 44 -37.37 -15.22 -2.86
N GLU A 45 -37.81 -16.45 -2.58
CA GLU A 45 -37.39 -17.19 -1.38
C GLU A 45 -35.87 -17.42 -1.38
N ARG A 46 -35.31 -17.81 -2.53
CA ARG A 46 -33.86 -17.99 -2.70
C ARG A 46 -33.08 -16.67 -2.56
N ILE A 47 -33.65 -15.55 -3.02
CA ILE A 47 -33.05 -14.22 -2.84
C ILE A 47 -33.03 -13.87 -1.36
N SER A 48 -34.12 -14.08 -0.64
CA SER A 48 -34.19 -13.84 0.82
C SER A 48 -33.14 -14.64 1.59
N GLU A 49 -32.99 -15.94 1.28
CA GLU A 49 -31.96 -16.79 1.93
C GLU A 49 -30.54 -16.28 1.64
N VAL A 50 -30.27 -15.84 0.40
CA VAL A 50 -28.98 -15.28 0.03
C VAL A 50 -28.71 -13.96 0.73
N GLU A 51 -29.71 -13.09 0.88
CA GLU A 51 -29.60 -11.82 1.59
C GLU A 51 -29.23 -12.02 3.07
N ASP A 52 -29.88 -12.97 3.75
CA ASP A 52 -29.56 -13.30 5.14
C ASP A 52 -28.13 -13.83 5.28
N ARG A 53 -27.71 -14.73 4.38
CA ARG A 53 -26.33 -15.25 4.35
C ARG A 53 -25.30 -14.15 4.09
N LEU A 54 -25.63 -13.15 3.28
CA LEU A 54 -24.73 -12.01 3.01
C LEU A 54 -24.49 -11.18 4.28
N VAL A 55 -25.51 -10.98 5.12
CA VAL A 55 -25.36 -10.28 6.40
C VAL A 55 -24.42 -11.05 7.33
N GLU A 56 -24.61 -12.36 7.47
CA GLU A 56 -23.74 -13.21 8.28
C GLU A 56 -22.28 -13.19 7.80
N ILE A 57 -22.07 -13.27 6.48
CA ILE A 57 -20.73 -13.18 5.87
C ILE A 57 -20.08 -11.84 6.19
N LYS A 58 -20.81 -10.73 6.05
CA LYS A 58 -20.31 -9.39 6.34
C LYS A 58 -19.87 -9.25 7.80
N ASP A 59 -20.67 -9.75 8.73
CA ASP A 59 -20.33 -9.71 10.15
C ASP A 59 -19.12 -10.59 10.49
N ALA A 60 -19.04 -11.78 9.88
CA ALA A 60 -17.89 -12.67 9.99
C ALA A 60 -16.61 -12.04 9.42
N GLU A 61 -16.70 -11.33 8.29
CA GLU A 61 -15.58 -10.61 7.68
C GLU A 61 -15.10 -9.45 8.57
N GLN A 62 -16.01 -8.64 9.11
CA GLN A 62 -15.63 -7.59 10.06
C GLN A 62 -14.94 -8.15 11.30
N LYS A 63 -15.42 -9.29 11.81
CA LYS A 63 -14.79 -9.99 12.94
C LYS A 63 -13.40 -10.51 12.58
N ARG A 64 -13.22 -11.08 11.38
CA ARG A 64 -11.91 -11.53 10.86
C ARG A 64 -10.96 -10.34 10.68
N GLU A 65 -11.41 -9.23 10.12
CA GLU A 65 -10.60 -8.03 9.95
C GLU A 65 -10.12 -7.47 11.30
N LYS A 66 -11.00 -7.39 12.30
CA LYS A 66 -10.63 -6.99 13.67
C LYS A 66 -9.56 -7.91 14.27
N ARG A 67 -9.66 -9.24 14.04
CA ARG A 67 -8.65 -10.21 14.49
C ARG A 67 -7.32 -10.04 13.76
N LEU A 68 -7.35 -9.86 12.44
CA LEU A 68 -6.14 -9.64 11.64
C LEU A 68 -5.40 -8.37 12.06
N LYS A 69 -6.12 -7.25 12.27
CA LYS A 69 -5.52 -6.01 12.78
C LYS A 69 -4.83 -6.23 14.12
N LYS A 70 -5.49 -6.89 15.08
CA LYS A 70 -4.87 -7.22 16.38
C LYS A 70 -3.61 -8.07 16.21
N ASN A 71 -3.65 -9.09 15.35
CA ASN A 71 -2.51 -9.96 15.10
C ASN A 71 -1.33 -9.20 14.47
N GLU A 72 -1.58 -8.31 13.51
CA GLU A 72 -0.55 -7.45 12.91
C GLU A 72 0.10 -6.54 13.95
N GLU A 73 -0.70 -5.95 14.84
CA GLU A 73 -0.19 -5.13 15.94
C GLU A 73 0.65 -5.94 16.92
N SER A 74 0.20 -7.14 17.30
CA SER A 74 0.96 -8.05 18.15
C SER A 74 2.27 -8.49 17.51
N LEU A 75 2.28 -8.82 16.21
CA LEU A 75 3.50 -9.16 15.48
C LEU A 75 4.48 -8.00 15.44
N ARG A 76 3.99 -6.77 15.21
CA ARG A 76 4.81 -5.56 15.25
C ARG A 76 5.45 -5.37 16.62
N GLU A 77 4.68 -5.52 17.69
CA GLU A 77 5.19 -5.41 19.08
C GLU A 77 6.23 -6.49 19.40
N LEU A 78 5.98 -7.75 19.02
CA LEU A 78 6.94 -8.83 19.20
C LEU A 78 8.24 -8.57 18.45
N TRP A 79 8.17 -8.12 17.19
CA TRP A 79 9.36 -7.78 16.41
C TRP A 79 10.13 -6.60 16.98
N ASP A 80 9.44 -5.55 17.40
CA ASP A 80 10.06 -4.39 18.04
C ASP A 80 10.69 -4.79 19.38
N ASN A 81 10.06 -5.69 20.16
CA ASN A 81 10.63 -6.25 21.39
C ASN A 81 11.89 -7.06 21.11
N VAL A 82 11.92 -7.91 20.08
CA VAL A 82 13.14 -8.65 19.70
C VAL A 82 14.26 -7.69 19.28
N LYS A 83 13.92 -6.58 18.62
CA LYS A 83 14.87 -5.55 18.15
C LYS A 83 15.15 -4.46 19.19
N CYS A 84 14.55 -4.53 20.37
CA CYS A 84 14.57 -3.41 21.32
C CYS A 84 15.99 -3.14 21.83
N THR A 85 16.90 -4.11 21.81
CA THR A 85 18.32 -3.96 22.17
C THR A 85 19.24 -3.74 20.96
N ASN A 86 18.71 -3.73 19.74
CA ASN A 86 19.50 -3.64 18.53
C ASN A 86 19.85 -2.19 18.14
N ILE A 87 21.10 -1.97 17.71
CA ILE A 87 21.61 -0.74 17.09
C ILE A 87 22.06 -1.04 15.66
N ARG A 88 21.72 -0.14 14.74
CA ARG A 88 22.15 -0.17 13.35
C ARG A 88 23.24 0.89 13.11
N ILE A 89 24.38 0.45 12.58
CA ILE A 89 25.51 1.30 12.22
C ILE A 89 25.60 1.37 10.69
N ILE A 90 25.68 2.57 10.15
CA ILE A 90 25.71 2.85 8.71
C ILE A 90 26.96 3.68 8.39
N GLY A 91 27.60 3.37 7.26
CA GLY A 91 28.79 4.08 6.78
C GLY A 91 30.12 3.43 7.17
N VAL A 92 30.11 2.13 7.50
CA VAL A 92 31.32 1.39 7.86
C VAL A 92 31.92 0.76 6.60
N PRO A 93 33.20 0.99 6.29
CA PRO A 93 33.83 0.40 5.11
C PRO A 93 33.82 -1.14 5.15
N GLU A 94 33.67 -1.77 4.00
CA GLU A 94 33.67 -3.23 3.87
C GLU A 94 35.10 -3.78 3.88
N GLY A 95 35.35 -4.87 4.62
CA GLY A 95 36.66 -5.54 4.68
C GLY A 95 37.26 -5.61 6.09
N GLU A 96 37.15 -4.53 6.88
CA GLU A 96 37.76 -4.47 8.23
C GLU A 96 37.18 -5.48 9.23
N GLU A 97 35.92 -5.90 9.03
CA GLU A 97 35.27 -6.91 9.86
C GLU A 97 35.98 -8.27 9.79
N ARG A 98 36.52 -8.64 8.62
CA ARG A 98 37.20 -9.94 8.45
C ARG A 98 38.49 -10.02 9.26
N GLU A 99 39.11 -8.88 9.51
CA GLU A 99 40.40 -8.75 10.19
C GLU A 99 40.24 -8.55 11.70
N LYS A 100 39.31 -7.68 12.12
CA LYS A 100 39.16 -7.28 13.53
C LYS A 100 37.90 -7.80 14.21
N GLY A 101 36.92 -8.27 13.45
CA GLY A 101 35.57 -8.57 13.96
C GLY A 101 34.72 -7.30 14.18
N THR A 102 33.41 -7.42 13.95
CA THR A 102 32.40 -6.35 14.13
C THR A 102 32.37 -5.77 15.55
N GLU A 103 32.64 -6.60 16.56
CA GLU A 103 32.65 -6.18 17.97
C GLU A 103 33.79 -5.21 18.28
N ARG A 104 35.01 -5.51 17.83
CA ARG A 104 36.17 -4.62 18.03
C ARG A 104 35.96 -3.29 17.31
N ILE A 105 35.42 -3.31 16.09
CA ILE A 105 35.07 -2.11 15.35
C ILE A 105 34.08 -1.24 16.15
N PHE A 106 33.11 -1.84 16.82
CA PHE A 106 32.19 -1.09 17.67
C PHE A 106 32.90 -0.51 18.90
N GLN A 107 33.75 -1.28 19.57
CA GLN A 107 34.53 -0.80 20.72
C GLN A 107 35.45 0.37 20.35
N GLU A 108 36.16 0.29 19.22
CA GLU A 108 36.99 1.38 18.69
C GLU A 108 36.14 2.65 18.46
N LYS A 109 34.96 2.51 17.84
CA LYS A 109 34.04 3.65 17.62
C LYS A 109 33.55 4.26 18.93
N MET A 110 33.24 3.44 19.91
CA MET A 110 32.78 3.91 21.21
C MET A 110 33.90 4.66 21.94
N ALA A 111 35.13 4.16 21.92
CA ALA A 111 36.29 4.84 22.49
C ALA A 111 36.61 6.15 21.77
N GLU A 112 36.60 6.15 20.43
CA GLU A 112 36.85 7.36 19.61
C GLU A 112 35.79 8.44 19.88
N ASN A 113 34.51 8.04 20.04
CA ASN A 113 33.43 9.01 20.10
C ASN A 113 32.94 9.39 21.48
N PHE A 114 33.01 8.46 22.43
CA PHE A 114 32.39 8.54 23.74
C PHE A 114 33.38 8.07 24.83
N PRO A 115 34.53 8.74 25.01
CA PRO A 115 35.57 8.30 25.95
C PRO A 115 35.07 8.21 27.41
N ASN A 116 34.11 9.08 27.78
CA ASN A 116 33.51 9.08 29.12
C ASN A 116 32.55 7.91 29.38
N MET A 117 32.15 7.16 28.35
CA MET A 117 31.32 5.96 28.52
C MET A 117 32.13 4.72 28.91
N GLY A 118 33.45 4.70 28.66
CA GLY A 118 34.31 3.54 28.89
C GLY A 118 34.69 3.26 30.35
N LYS A 119 34.27 4.11 31.31
CA LYS A 119 34.53 3.91 32.75
C LYS A 119 33.50 2.98 33.43
N GLU A 120 32.32 2.81 32.83
CA GLU A 120 31.37 1.75 33.17
C GLU A 120 31.50 0.62 32.12
N PRO A 121 31.48 -0.67 32.48
CA PRO A 121 31.52 -1.74 31.49
C PRO A 121 30.20 -1.79 30.71
N LEU A 122 30.10 -1.05 29.60
CA LEU A 122 29.02 -1.15 28.60
C LEU A 122 29.12 -2.44 27.75
N THR A 123 29.76 -3.49 28.26
CA THR A 123 30.52 -4.46 27.47
C THR A 123 29.92 -5.86 27.45
N GLN A 124 28.61 -5.98 27.25
CA GLN A 124 28.06 -7.23 26.74
C GLN A 124 27.30 -6.96 25.45
N ILE A 125 28.07 -6.88 24.37
CA ILE A 125 27.55 -7.13 23.03
C ILE A 125 27.16 -8.60 23.01
N GLN A 126 25.91 -8.88 22.68
CA GLN A 126 25.44 -10.26 22.54
C GLN A 126 25.84 -10.80 21.17
N GLU A 127 25.62 -10.01 20.12
CA GLU A 127 25.95 -10.36 18.74
C GLU A 127 26.26 -9.09 17.95
N ALA A 128 27.20 -9.16 17.01
CA ALA A 128 27.46 -8.10 16.06
C ALA A 128 27.62 -8.70 14.65
N GLN A 129 26.74 -8.33 13.72
CA GLN A 129 26.69 -8.96 12.41
C GLN A 129 26.43 -7.96 11.29
N GLN A 130 27.00 -8.20 10.11
CA GLN A 130 26.74 -7.37 8.93
C GLN A 130 25.52 -7.90 8.15
N VAL A 131 24.59 -7.00 7.86
CA VAL A 131 23.31 -7.34 7.23
C VAL A 131 23.16 -6.57 5.91
N PRO A 132 22.86 -7.27 4.79
CA PRO A 132 22.66 -8.73 4.64
C PRO A 132 23.96 -9.55 4.69
N TYR A 133 23.90 -10.81 5.13
CA TYR A 133 25.08 -11.69 5.27
C TYR A 133 25.86 -11.90 3.97
N LYS A 134 25.16 -11.99 2.83
CA LYS A 134 25.78 -12.14 1.51
C LYS A 134 26.09 -10.79 0.87
N ILE A 135 27.33 -10.63 0.40
CA ILE A 135 27.75 -9.47 -0.39
C ILE A 135 27.08 -9.55 -1.76
N ASN A 136 26.41 -8.48 -2.18
CA ASN A 136 25.87 -8.37 -3.53
C ASN A 136 26.78 -7.46 -4.37
N PRO A 137 27.57 -7.99 -5.31
CA PRO A 137 28.53 -7.19 -6.08
C PRO A 137 27.87 -6.14 -6.98
N ARG A 138 26.53 -6.20 -7.19
CA ARG A 138 25.77 -5.18 -7.94
C ARG A 138 25.36 -3.98 -7.09
N ARG A 139 25.59 -4.00 -5.78
CA ARG A 139 25.27 -2.89 -4.87
C ARG A 139 26.55 -2.25 -4.37
N ASN A 140 26.78 -0.99 -4.75
CA ASN A 140 27.93 -0.21 -4.29
C ASN A 140 27.71 0.45 -2.92
N THR A 141 26.60 0.14 -2.24
CA THR A 141 26.27 0.69 -0.92
C THR A 141 26.84 -0.18 0.18
N LEU A 142 27.62 0.43 1.08
CA LEU A 142 28.16 -0.22 2.27
C LEU A 142 27.06 -0.91 3.07
N ARG A 143 27.26 -2.19 3.41
CA ARG A 143 26.33 -2.93 4.27
C ARG A 143 26.27 -2.35 5.67
N HIS A 144 25.13 -2.54 6.31
CA HIS A 144 24.89 -2.02 7.66
C HIS A 144 25.33 -3.07 8.67
N ILE A 145 25.86 -2.63 9.81
CA ILE A 145 26.17 -3.51 10.93
C ILE A 145 24.98 -3.46 11.89
N LEU A 146 24.45 -4.63 12.23
CA LEU A 146 23.46 -4.84 13.27
C LEU A 146 24.18 -5.31 14.53
N LEU A 147 24.04 -4.54 15.59
CA LEU A 147 24.62 -4.82 16.90
C LEU A 147 23.50 -5.11 17.88
N LYS A 148 23.53 -6.27 18.53
CA LYS A 148 22.60 -6.65 19.59
C LYS A 148 23.30 -6.48 20.94
N LEU A 149 22.73 -5.65 21.79
CA LEU A 149 23.20 -5.44 23.16
C LEU A 149 22.42 -6.36 24.12
N THR A 150 23.00 -6.68 25.27
CA THR A 150 22.28 -7.44 26.31
C THR A 150 21.23 -6.61 27.04
N LYS A 151 21.48 -5.30 27.21
CA LYS A 151 20.60 -4.40 27.97
C LYS A 151 20.06 -3.26 27.12
N ILE A 152 18.76 -2.99 27.23
CA ILE A 152 18.08 -1.88 26.56
C ILE A 152 18.62 -0.52 27.06
N LYS A 153 18.94 -0.42 28.36
CA LYS A 153 19.47 0.81 28.97
C LYS A 153 20.76 1.27 28.28
N ASP A 154 21.63 0.33 27.90
CA ASP A 154 22.90 0.63 27.25
C ASP A 154 22.67 1.16 25.83
N LYS A 155 21.73 0.56 25.09
CA LYS A 155 21.29 1.08 23.79
C LYS A 155 20.82 2.53 23.89
N GLU A 156 19.97 2.83 24.87
CA GLU A 156 19.41 4.17 25.06
C GLU A 156 20.49 5.19 25.40
N LYS A 157 21.44 4.84 26.30
CA LYS A 157 22.61 5.66 26.64
C LYS A 157 23.43 5.98 25.38
N ILE A 158 23.77 4.97 24.57
CA ILE A 158 24.56 5.12 23.34
C ILE A 158 23.85 6.03 22.32
N LEU A 159 22.58 5.76 22.05
CA LEU A 159 21.80 6.55 21.08
C LEU A 159 21.56 7.99 21.56
N LYS A 160 21.47 8.21 22.89
CA LYS A 160 21.35 9.55 23.47
C LYS A 160 22.64 10.34 23.26
N ALA A 161 23.79 9.80 23.63
CA ALA A 161 25.07 10.48 23.43
C ALA A 161 25.39 10.72 21.95
N ALA A 162 25.04 9.77 21.07
CA ALA A 162 25.19 9.95 19.63
C ALA A 162 24.37 11.15 19.10
N ARG A 163 23.17 11.38 19.65
CA ARG A 163 22.34 12.56 19.31
C ARG A 163 22.92 13.85 19.86
N GLU A 164 23.46 13.83 21.08
CA GLU A 164 24.08 14.98 21.73
C GLU A 164 25.35 15.43 21.00
N LYS A 165 26.17 14.46 20.57
CA LYS A 165 27.39 14.71 19.79
C LYS A 165 27.10 15.23 18.37
N LYS A 166 25.93 14.92 17.81
CA LYS A 166 25.46 15.23 16.43
C LYS A 166 26.27 14.57 15.30
N GLN A 167 27.60 14.55 15.39
CA GLN A 167 28.50 13.92 14.42
C GLN A 167 29.30 12.81 15.08
N VAL A 168 29.12 11.58 14.58
CA VAL A 168 29.87 10.41 15.01
C VAL A 168 30.81 10.04 13.85
N THR A 169 32.10 9.88 14.13
CA THR A 169 33.10 9.55 13.12
C THR A 169 33.71 8.18 13.39
N TYR A 170 34.30 7.59 12.37
CA TYR A 170 35.18 6.43 12.51
C TYR A 170 36.32 6.59 11.53
N LYS A 171 37.55 6.70 12.03
CA LYS A 171 38.75 6.94 11.19
C LYS A 171 38.56 8.11 10.20
N GLY A 172 37.99 9.21 10.69
CA GLY A 172 37.70 10.40 9.87
C GLY A 172 36.46 10.29 8.96
N THR A 173 35.82 9.12 8.84
CA THR A 173 34.59 8.96 8.05
C THR A 173 33.34 9.15 8.91
N PRO A 174 32.35 9.97 8.50
CA PRO A 174 31.11 10.13 9.27
C PRO A 174 30.27 8.85 9.23
N ILE A 175 29.84 8.39 10.40
CA ILE A 175 28.98 7.22 10.57
C ILE A 175 27.66 7.61 11.23
N ARG A 176 26.63 6.80 10.99
CA ARG A 176 25.31 7.01 11.59
C ARG A 176 24.92 5.84 12.47
N LEU A 177 24.66 6.13 13.74
CA LEU A 177 24.05 5.21 14.70
C LEU A 177 22.54 5.43 14.72
N SER A 178 21.75 4.37 14.66
CA SER A 178 20.29 4.42 14.68
C SER A 178 19.71 3.22 15.39
N ALA A 179 18.52 3.34 15.97
CA ALA A 179 17.80 2.19 16.49
C ALA A 179 17.32 1.30 15.33
N ASP A 180 17.35 -0.02 15.55
CA ASP A 180 16.67 -0.97 14.68
C ASP A 180 15.19 -1.10 15.10
N PHE A 181 14.31 -1.15 14.11
CA PHE A 181 12.86 -1.17 14.28
C PHE A 181 12.25 -2.13 13.24
N SER A 182 11.02 -2.61 13.48
CA SER A 182 10.20 -3.27 12.46
C SER A 182 9.92 -2.35 11.27
N ALA A 183 9.55 -2.94 10.12
CA ALA A 183 9.30 -2.17 8.90
C ALA A 183 8.09 -1.23 9.07
N GLU A 184 7.09 -1.72 9.78
CA GLU A 184 5.85 -1.05 10.17
C GLU A 184 6.17 0.15 11.06
N THR A 185 6.97 -0.04 12.12
CA THR A 185 7.37 1.05 13.02
C THR A 185 8.25 2.08 12.32
N LEU A 186 9.15 1.67 11.43
CA LEU A 186 9.90 2.61 10.59
C LEU A 186 8.98 3.42 9.69
N GLN A 187 7.94 2.81 9.13
CA GLN A 187 6.96 3.48 8.30
C GLN A 187 6.17 4.51 9.11
N SER A 188 5.63 4.12 10.27
CA SER A 188 4.95 5.03 11.21
C SER A 188 5.85 6.20 11.62
N ARG A 189 7.14 5.96 11.89
CA ARG A 189 8.09 7.04 12.22
C ARG A 189 8.35 8.00 11.04
N ARG A 190 8.44 7.49 9.81
CA ARG A 190 8.57 8.34 8.60
C ARG A 190 7.34 9.21 8.43
N GLU A 191 6.18 8.62 8.68
CA GLU A 191 4.90 9.30 8.65
C GLU A 191 4.76 10.43 9.68
N TRP A 192 5.39 10.29 10.84
CA TRP A 192 5.49 11.35 11.84
C TRP A 192 6.54 12.41 11.49
N HIS A 193 7.52 12.10 10.63
CA HIS A 193 8.67 12.97 10.38
C HIS A 193 8.28 14.34 9.81
N ASP A 194 7.36 14.37 8.84
CA ASP A 194 6.85 15.62 8.27
C ASP A 194 6.14 16.48 9.34
N ILE A 195 5.36 15.84 10.21
CA ILE A 195 4.64 16.50 11.32
C ILE A 195 5.62 17.08 12.33
N LEU A 196 6.67 16.31 12.68
CA LEU A 196 7.72 16.75 13.60
C LEU A 196 8.44 18.00 13.10
N ASN A 197 8.73 18.09 11.81
CA ASN A 197 9.47 19.22 11.24
C ASN A 197 8.67 20.53 11.36
N VAL A 198 7.35 20.49 11.14
CA VAL A 198 6.49 21.66 11.31
C VAL A 198 6.30 22.02 12.78
N MET A 199 6.09 21.03 13.66
CA MET A 199 5.96 21.27 15.09
C MET A 199 7.23 21.87 15.71
N LYS A 200 8.42 21.50 15.21
CA LYS A 200 9.69 22.12 15.62
C LYS A 200 9.76 23.60 15.24
N GLY A 201 9.25 23.98 14.07
CA GLY A 201 9.18 25.38 13.63
C GLY A 201 8.22 26.25 14.45
N LYS A 202 7.36 25.65 15.29
CA LYS A 202 6.37 26.33 16.14
C LYS A 202 6.66 26.19 17.64
N ASN A 203 7.89 25.80 18.02
CA ASN A 203 8.35 25.70 19.41
C ASN A 203 7.58 24.71 20.32
N LEU A 204 6.86 23.73 19.76
CA LEU A 204 6.09 22.73 20.53
C LEU A 204 6.96 21.62 21.18
N GLN A 205 8.28 21.71 21.04
CA GLN A 205 9.29 20.76 21.54
C GLN A 205 8.90 19.28 21.30
N PRO A 206 8.63 18.88 20.05
CA PRO A 206 8.11 17.55 19.81
C PRO A 206 9.19 16.48 20.01
N ARG A 207 8.78 15.36 20.61
CA ARG A 207 9.58 14.16 20.85
C ARG A 207 8.91 12.98 20.16
N LEU A 208 9.72 12.01 19.74
CA LEU A 208 9.24 10.78 19.10
C LEU A 208 9.69 9.54 19.91
N PRO A 209 9.07 9.31 21.09
CA PRO A 209 9.34 8.13 21.92
C PRO A 209 9.13 6.79 21.21
N TYR A 210 9.68 5.74 21.82
CA TYR A 210 9.53 4.36 21.37
C TYR A 210 8.06 3.88 21.49
N PRO A 211 7.56 3.02 20.58
CA PRO A 211 8.17 2.58 19.31
C PRO A 211 7.95 3.58 18.17
N ALA A 212 6.81 4.27 18.11
CA ALA A 212 6.50 5.33 17.12
C ALA A 212 5.40 6.27 17.64
N ARG A 213 5.54 6.78 18.86
CA ARG A 213 4.56 7.69 19.47
C ARG A 213 5.01 9.13 19.30
N LEU A 214 4.11 10.04 18.94
CA LEU A 214 4.39 11.48 18.89
C LEU A 214 4.03 12.09 20.24
N SER A 215 4.95 12.81 20.87
CA SER A 215 4.64 13.61 22.05
C SER A 215 5.11 15.04 21.90
N PHE A 216 4.33 16.00 22.43
CA PHE A 216 4.69 17.42 22.41
C PHE A 216 4.01 18.13 23.57
N ARG A 217 4.56 19.30 23.94
CA ARG A 217 3.96 20.14 24.97
C ARG A 217 2.91 21.05 24.32
N PHE A 218 1.70 21.04 24.84
CA PHE A 218 0.60 21.90 24.38
C PHE A 218 -0.22 22.35 25.59
N GLU A 219 -0.47 23.66 25.71
CA GLU A 219 -1.22 24.25 26.84
C GLU A 219 -0.68 23.81 28.22
N GLY A 220 0.64 23.65 28.38
CA GLY A 220 1.28 23.24 29.64
C GLY A 220 1.36 21.74 29.88
N GLU A 221 0.61 20.91 29.14
CA GLU A 221 0.60 19.46 29.29
C GLU A 221 1.39 18.72 28.19
N ILE A 222 1.97 17.57 28.52
CA ILE A 222 2.57 16.67 27.53
C ILE A 222 1.49 15.75 26.98
N LYS A 223 1.12 15.96 25.72
CA LYS A 223 0.20 15.06 25.01
C LYS A 223 0.99 14.02 24.23
N THR A 224 0.51 12.77 24.22
CA THR A 224 1.16 11.66 23.52
C THR A 224 0.16 10.90 22.66
N PHE A 225 0.48 10.72 21.38
CA PHE A 225 -0.37 10.09 20.38
C PHE A 225 0.29 8.86 19.78
N THR A 226 -0.47 7.78 19.66
CA THR A 226 -0.03 6.51 19.04
C THR A 226 -0.17 6.53 17.53
N ASP A 227 -1.21 7.18 17.03
CA ASP A 227 -1.59 7.19 15.63
C ASP A 227 -2.00 8.60 15.20
N LYS A 228 -2.04 8.81 13.88
CA LYS A 228 -2.41 10.08 13.29
C LYS A 228 -3.91 10.39 13.44
N GLN A 229 -4.75 9.38 13.59
CA GLN A 229 -6.20 9.59 13.66
C GLN A 229 -6.57 10.26 14.98
N LYS A 230 -6.05 9.77 16.11
CA LYS A 230 -6.19 10.40 17.43
C LYS A 230 -5.60 11.80 17.45
N LEU A 231 -4.49 12.04 16.75
CA LEU A 231 -3.98 13.41 16.59
C LEU A 231 -4.97 14.29 15.82
N ARG A 232 -5.60 13.79 14.75
CA ARG A 232 -6.62 14.56 14.00
C ARG A 232 -7.84 14.84 14.86
N GLU A 233 -8.36 13.85 15.58
CA GLU A 233 -9.49 14.00 16.50
C GLU A 233 -9.18 15.06 17.57
N PHE A 234 -7.99 15.02 18.16
CA PHE A 234 -7.55 16.04 19.13
C PHE A 234 -7.34 17.42 18.49
N SER A 235 -6.86 17.47 17.25
CA SER A 235 -6.68 18.74 16.53
C SER A 235 -8.02 19.38 16.19
N ASN A 236 -9.05 18.58 15.89
CA ASN A 236 -10.38 19.09 15.56
C ASN A 236 -11.05 19.79 16.75
N THR A 237 -10.70 19.43 18.00
CA THR A 237 -11.22 20.09 19.20
C THR A 237 -10.41 21.32 19.62
N LYS A 238 -9.25 21.56 18.99
CA LYS A 238 -8.29 22.61 19.37
C LYS A 238 -7.91 23.48 18.15
N PRO A 239 -8.60 24.61 17.91
CA PRO A 239 -8.40 25.46 16.74
C PRO A 239 -6.95 25.91 16.51
N ALA A 240 -6.22 26.26 17.58
CA ALA A 240 -4.82 26.67 17.49
C ALA A 240 -3.91 25.56 16.95
N LEU A 241 -4.11 24.31 17.40
CA LEU A 241 -3.37 23.16 16.91
C LEU A 241 -3.80 22.78 15.49
N GLN A 242 -5.11 22.88 15.19
CA GLN A 242 -5.65 22.66 13.87
C GLN A 242 -5.02 23.59 12.84
N GLN A 243 -4.89 24.88 13.15
CA GLN A 243 -4.29 25.87 12.26
C GLN A 243 -2.81 25.59 11.99
N ILE A 244 -2.06 25.16 13.02
CA ILE A 244 -0.65 24.76 12.88
C ILE A 244 -0.49 23.52 11.97
N LEU A 245 -1.43 22.58 12.05
CA LEU A 245 -1.40 21.34 11.28
C LEU A 245 -2.10 21.44 9.91
N LYS A 246 -2.84 22.53 9.64
CA LYS A 246 -3.58 22.75 8.39
C LYS A 246 -2.64 22.79 7.18
N ASP A 247 -1.51 23.49 7.31
CA ASP A 247 -0.48 23.62 6.27
C ASP A 247 0.10 22.25 5.86
N LEU A 248 0.22 21.30 6.81
CA LEU A 248 0.66 19.93 6.56
C LEU A 248 -0.39 19.10 5.80
N LEU A 249 -1.66 19.25 6.18
CA LEU A 249 -2.77 18.51 5.59
C LEU A 249 -3.01 18.92 4.14
N GLU A 250 -2.80 20.20 3.81
CA GLU A 250 -2.89 20.72 2.45
C GLU A 250 -1.66 20.39 1.60
N ALA A 251 -0.45 20.42 2.17
CA ALA A 251 0.78 20.01 1.47
C ALA A 251 0.80 18.52 1.11
N GLY A 252 0.26 17.65 1.97
CA GLY A 252 0.12 16.21 1.71
C GLY A 252 -0.81 15.90 0.55
N LYS A 253 -1.93 16.63 0.43
CA LYS A 253 -2.90 16.50 -0.68
C LYS A 253 -2.27 16.87 -2.04
N LYS A 254 -1.45 17.94 -2.09
CA LYS A 254 -0.73 18.34 -3.32
C LYS A 254 0.28 17.30 -3.81
N ARG A 255 0.99 16.62 -2.90
CA ARG A 255 1.95 15.54 -3.24
C ARG A 255 1.24 14.29 -3.77
N GLN A 256 0.12 13.89 -3.18
CA GLN A 256 -0.66 12.74 -3.65
C GLN A 256 -1.31 13.02 -5.02
N GLN A 257 -1.87 14.23 -5.25
CA GLN A 257 -2.42 14.61 -6.54
C GLN A 257 -1.39 14.66 -7.69
N GLN A 258 -0.12 14.97 -7.39
CA GLN A 258 0.96 14.89 -8.39
C GLN A 258 1.40 13.45 -8.68
N GLU A 259 1.23 12.52 -7.74
CA GLU A 259 1.59 11.11 -7.90
C GLU A 259 0.45 10.27 -8.51
N THR A 260 -0.81 10.72 -8.43
CA THR A 260 -1.99 10.05 -9.01
C THR A 260 -2.40 10.58 -10.38
N LYS A 261 -1.79 11.65 -10.91
CA LYS A 261 -2.02 12.06 -12.30
C LYS A 261 -1.53 10.96 -13.24
N ILE A 262 -2.48 10.23 -13.83
CA ILE A 262 -2.23 9.23 -14.87
C ILE A 262 -1.47 9.93 -16.00
N PRO A 263 -0.25 9.47 -16.34
CA PRO A 263 0.48 10.04 -17.47
C PRO A 263 -0.32 9.86 -18.76
N GLN A 264 -0.50 10.92 -19.55
CA GLN A 264 -1.11 10.81 -20.88
C GLN A 264 -0.22 9.92 -21.76
N MET A 265 -0.76 8.80 -22.23
CA MET A 265 -0.10 7.85 -23.14
C MET A 265 -0.53 8.12 -24.57
N THR A 266 0.44 8.33 -25.46
CA THR A 266 0.20 8.47 -26.90
C THR A 266 0.87 7.30 -27.63
N ARG A 267 0.11 6.61 -28.48
CA ARG A 267 0.61 5.48 -29.30
C ARG A 267 1.25 6.02 -30.57
N LEU A 268 2.50 5.65 -30.85
CA LEU A 268 3.23 6.14 -32.02
C LEU A 268 3.20 5.18 -33.21
N THR A 269 3.04 3.86 -33.00
CA THR A 269 3.12 2.89 -34.10
C THR A 269 2.17 1.69 -33.93
N SER A 270 1.86 1.01 -35.04
CA SER A 270 1.12 -0.26 -35.07
C SER A 270 1.81 -1.36 -34.25
N LYS A 271 3.14 -1.30 -34.09
CA LYS A 271 3.99 -2.23 -33.32
C LYS A 271 3.95 -2.04 -31.79
N GLY A 272 3.09 -1.16 -31.26
CA GLY A 272 2.84 -1.07 -29.81
C GLY A 272 3.88 -0.27 -29.01
N ILE A 273 4.56 0.70 -29.65
CA ILE A 273 5.45 1.64 -28.95
C ILE A 273 4.62 2.78 -28.35
N TYR A 274 4.79 3.02 -27.06
CA TYR A 274 4.08 4.07 -26.31
C TYR A 274 5.05 5.12 -25.79
N THR A 275 4.68 6.39 -25.91
CA THR A 275 5.37 7.49 -25.23
C THR A 275 4.57 7.98 -24.05
N VAL A 276 5.26 8.19 -22.93
CA VAL A 276 4.71 8.66 -21.67
C VAL A 276 5.47 9.90 -21.22
N LYS A 277 4.76 10.97 -20.87
CA LYS A 277 5.37 12.15 -20.25
C LYS A 277 5.43 11.96 -18.73
N ILE A 278 6.61 11.81 -18.16
CA ILE A 278 6.82 11.73 -16.70
C ILE A 278 7.56 12.99 -16.26
N ARG A 279 6.91 13.84 -15.43
CA ARG A 279 7.51 15.09 -14.93
C ARG A 279 8.11 15.97 -16.06
N ASN A 280 7.38 16.13 -17.15
CA ASN A 280 7.79 16.86 -18.37
C ASN A 280 8.92 16.24 -19.20
N HIS A 281 9.47 15.09 -18.82
CA HIS A 281 10.40 14.35 -19.67
C HIS A 281 9.66 13.31 -20.53
N PRO A 282 9.89 13.26 -21.85
CA PRO A 282 9.33 12.22 -22.71
C PRO A 282 10.09 10.90 -22.52
N CYS A 283 9.35 9.84 -22.17
CA CYS A 283 9.88 8.49 -22.01
C CYS A 283 9.23 7.55 -23.04
N THR A 284 10.04 6.71 -23.70
CA THR A 284 9.57 5.72 -24.68
C THR A 284 9.55 4.33 -24.06
N ILE A 285 8.39 3.66 -24.10
CA ILE A 285 8.20 2.30 -23.59
C ILE A 285 8.12 1.34 -24.78
N ILE A 286 9.02 0.37 -24.82
CA ILE A 286 9.08 -0.68 -25.84
C ILE A 286 8.57 -1.98 -25.20
N PRO A 287 7.55 -2.64 -25.79
CA PRO A 287 7.07 -3.93 -25.28
C PRO A 287 8.15 -5.01 -25.44
N PRO A 288 8.28 -5.96 -24.49
CA PRO A 288 9.18 -7.10 -24.64
C PRO A 288 8.74 -7.98 -25.81
N LYS A 289 9.70 -8.56 -26.54
CA LYS A 289 9.43 -9.59 -27.56
C LYS A 289 8.65 -10.75 -26.91
N SER A 290 7.69 -11.28 -27.64
CA SER A 290 6.53 -12.09 -27.23
C SER A 290 6.76 -13.38 -26.42
N GLU A 291 7.97 -13.70 -25.98
CA GLU A 291 8.27 -14.94 -25.24
C GLU A 291 8.53 -14.76 -23.74
N ILE A 292 8.53 -13.54 -23.21
CA ILE A 292 8.76 -13.29 -21.78
C ILE A 292 7.49 -12.73 -21.12
N MET A 293 6.41 -13.51 -21.12
CA MET A 293 5.20 -13.25 -20.32
C MET A 293 5.03 -14.20 -19.13
N ARG A 294 6.12 -14.84 -18.66
CA ARG A 294 6.12 -15.52 -17.36
C ARG A 294 7.17 -14.86 -16.45
N ARG A 295 6.69 -14.16 -15.42
CA ARG A 295 7.42 -13.51 -14.31
C ARG A 295 7.91 -12.06 -14.56
N GLY A 296 7.00 -11.11 -14.36
CA GLY A 296 7.22 -10.01 -13.41
C GLY A 296 8.39 -9.04 -13.59
N GLY A 297 8.77 -8.62 -14.79
CA GLY A 297 9.77 -7.55 -14.96
C GLY A 297 9.67 -6.77 -16.26
N TYR A 298 9.13 -5.55 -16.21
CA TYR A 298 9.23 -4.59 -17.31
C TYR A 298 10.60 -3.88 -17.24
N LYS A 299 11.42 -3.97 -18.30
CA LYS A 299 12.67 -3.19 -18.42
C LYS A 299 12.38 -1.91 -19.20
N CYS A 300 12.44 -0.76 -18.53
CA CYS A 300 12.47 0.55 -19.17
C CYS A 300 13.90 0.86 -19.61
N ARG A 301 14.14 1.19 -20.89
CA ARG A 301 15.42 1.76 -21.34
C ARG A 301 15.16 3.20 -21.78
N THR A 302 15.69 4.17 -21.06
CA THR A 302 15.82 5.55 -21.53
C THR A 302 17.16 5.71 -22.25
N PRO A 303 17.26 6.47 -23.35
CA PRO A 303 18.55 6.74 -24.00
C PRO A 303 19.48 7.60 -23.14
N GLU A 304 18.97 8.40 -22.20
CA GLU A 304 19.81 9.25 -21.36
C GLU A 304 19.29 9.29 -19.90
N MET A 305 20.20 8.99 -18.98
CA MET A 305 20.16 9.18 -17.52
C MET A 305 19.12 8.45 -16.64
N ASN A 306 19.65 7.93 -15.52
CA ASN A 306 19.04 7.14 -14.46
C ASN A 306 17.93 7.88 -13.68
N LEU A 307 16.70 7.92 -14.19
CA LEU A 307 15.52 8.25 -13.38
C LEU A 307 15.03 6.99 -12.64
N ARG A 308 15.39 6.86 -11.35
CA ARG A 308 14.82 5.85 -10.43
C ARG A 308 13.33 6.13 -10.19
N LEU A 309 12.46 5.54 -11.00
CA LEU A 309 11.01 5.51 -10.75
C LEU A 309 10.74 4.76 -9.43
N ARG A 310 9.91 5.34 -8.56
CA ARG A 310 9.48 4.70 -7.30
C ARG A 310 8.54 3.52 -7.61
N GLU A 311 8.57 2.46 -6.79
CA GLU A 311 7.74 1.24 -6.97
C GLU A 311 6.25 1.52 -7.21
N GLN A 312 5.68 2.54 -6.55
CA GLN A 312 4.28 2.92 -6.76
C GLN A 312 4.03 3.46 -8.18
N GLN A 313 4.95 4.23 -8.75
CA GLN A 313 4.82 4.74 -10.13
C GLN A 313 4.94 3.62 -11.16
N LEU A 314 5.80 2.63 -10.91
CA LEU A 314 5.89 1.43 -11.74
C LEU A 314 4.62 0.57 -11.67
N LYS A 315 3.98 0.49 -10.49
CA LYS A 315 2.69 -0.19 -10.32
C LYS A 315 1.56 0.52 -11.09
N THR A 316 1.51 1.85 -11.07
CA THR A 316 0.51 2.64 -11.82
C THR A 316 0.69 2.51 -13.33
N ILE A 317 1.93 2.54 -13.83
CA ILE A 317 2.24 2.32 -15.26
C ILE A 317 1.91 0.88 -15.68
N SER A 318 2.23 -0.11 -14.85
CA SER A 318 1.88 -1.52 -15.10
C SER A 318 0.37 -1.76 -15.12
N TYR A 319 -0.38 -1.10 -14.24
CA TYR A 319 -1.84 -1.23 -14.15
C TYR A 319 -2.55 -0.57 -15.35
N THR A 320 -2.12 0.64 -15.74
CA THR A 320 -2.65 1.34 -16.93
C THR A 320 -2.34 0.59 -18.23
N TYR A 321 -1.14 0.01 -18.35
CA TYR A 321 -0.83 -0.87 -19.48
C TYR A 321 -1.72 -2.12 -19.49
N ARG A 322 -1.97 -2.73 -18.32
CA ARG A 322 -2.85 -3.91 -18.20
C ARG A 322 -4.29 -3.59 -18.63
N LEU A 323 -4.83 -2.45 -18.20
CA LEU A 323 -6.15 -1.96 -18.60
C LEU A 323 -6.24 -1.69 -20.11
N LEU A 324 -5.24 -1.01 -20.69
CA LEU A 324 -5.19 -0.77 -22.14
C LEU A 324 -5.12 -2.08 -22.94
N HIS A 325 -4.36 -3.08 -22.46
CA HIS A 325 -4.26 -4.38 -23.11
C HIS A 325 -5.50 -5.26 -22.90
N GLN A 326 -6.18 -5.17 -21.76
CA GLN A 326 -7.46 -5.84 -21.51
C GLN A 326 -8.56 -5.23 -22.37
N ASN A 327 -8.64 -3.90 -22.46
CA ASN A 327 -9.58 -3.22 -23.36
C ASN A 327 -9.32 -3.56 -24.83
N PHE A 328 -8.05 -3.76 -25.23
CA PHE A 328 -7.70 -4.24 -26.57
C PHE A 328 -8.08 -5.70 -26.81
N ARG A 329 -7.95 -6.59 -25.81
CA ARG A 329 -8.45 -7.97 -25.92
C ARG A 329 -9.97 -8.03 -26.03
N ILE A 330 -10.68 -7.15 -25.32
CA ILE A 330 -12.15 -7.06 -25.38
C ILE A 330 -12.59 -6.55 -26.76
N THR A 331 -11.94 -5.52 -27.32
CA THR A 331 -12.25 -5.01 -28.67
C THR A 331 -11.81 -5.95 -29.79
N ALA A 332 -10.70 -6.68 -29.63
CA ALA A 332 -10.29 -7.71 -30.59
C ALA A 332 -11.22 -8.92 -30.57
N ASN A 333 -11.67 -9.35 -29.38
CA ASN A 333 -12.66 -10.42 -29.26
C ASN A 333 -14.04 -9.99 -29.80
N GLN A 334 -14.47 -8.74 -29.57
CA GLN A 334 -15.70 -8.21 -30.16
C GLN A 334 -15.63 -8.10 -31.69
N LYS A 335 -14.47 -7.79 -32.27
CA LYS A 335 -14.28 -7.83 -33.73
C LYS A 335 -14.32 -9.26 -34.28
N SER A 336 -13.71 -10.24 -33.60
CA SER A 336 -13.76 -11.63 -34.05
C SER A 336 -15.15 -12.26 -33.99
N THR A 337 -16.05 -11.79 -33.11
CA THR A 337 -17.44 -12.29 -33.07
C THR A 337 -18.34 -11.63 -34.12
N ILE A 338 -17.99 -10.45 -34.62
CA ILE A 338 -18.78 -9.74 -35.66
C ILE A 338 -18.44 -10.26 -37.07
N ASP A 339 -17.24 -10.82 -37.28
CA ASP A 339 -16.84 -11.41 -38.57
C ASP A 339 -17.26 -12.88 -38.75
N THR A 340 -18.14 -13.43 -37.88
CA THR A 340 -18.63 -14.83 -37.98
C THR A 340 -20.16 -14.96 -37.86
N GLN A 341 -20.91 -13.95 -38.32
CA GLN A 341 -22.38 -14.05 -38.52
C GLN A 341 -22.77 -13.65 -39.93
#